data_AF-A0A149THI3-F1
#
_entry.id   AF-A0A149THI3-F1
#
_cell.length_a   1.000
_cell.length_b   1.000
_cell.length_c   1.000
_cell.angle_alpha   90.00
_cell.angle_beta   90.00
_cell.angle_gamma   90.00
#
_symmetry.space_group_name_H-M   'P 1'
#
loop_
_entity.id
_entity.type
_entity.pdbx_description
1 polymer ?
#
loop_
_entity_poly.entity_id
_entity_poly.type
_entity_poly.pdbx_seq_one_letter_code
_entity_poly.pdbx_strand_id
1 'polypeptide(L)'
;MSGRTDTGRVRKAWRVKIVGEDNLIGTLVYAPTAGKARYQKFLSADCDSITFASIRVTRASSDDEVFPVIDEAVAALDSEQKSTLTHTLENGRFYTSTNDRTMFCLTQAGLVRNTGRGWSEGEAYFVLTDTGRTAAMSLMPLYPEYPEYRA
;
A
#
# COMPACT_ATOMS: atom_id res chain seq x y z
N MET A 1 -16.09 22.95 -15.48
CA MET A 1 -14.77 22.60 -14.93
C MET A 1 -14.79 22.98 -13.46
N SER A 2 -15.20 22.06 -12.58
CA SER A 2 -15.30 22.29 -11.14
C SER A 2 -14.21 21.48 -10.44
N GLY A 3 -13.46 22.14 -9.58
CA GLY A 3 -12.25 21.62 -8.94
C GLY A 3 -12.50 20.36 -8.13
N ARG A 4 -11.70 19.35 -8.41
CA ARG A 4 -11.49 18.21 -7.52
C ARG A 4 -10.00 18.19 -7.21
N THR A 5 -9.58 18.98 -6.23
CA THR A 5 -8.28 18.78 -5.58
C THR A 5 -8.41 17.57 -4.66
N ASP A 6 -8.45 16.37 -5.25
CA ASP A 6 -8.29 15.12 -4.52
C ASP A 6 -6.83 15.07 -4.06
N THR A 7 -6.54 15.69 -2.92
CA THR A 7 -5.26 15.48 -2.23
C THR A 7 -5.23 14.03 -1.79
N GLY A 8 -4.47 13.20 -2.52
CA GLY A 8 -4.32 11.77 -2.23
C GLY A 8 -3.92 11.49 -0.79
N ARG A 9 -4.09 10.24 -0.37
CA ARG A 9 -3.71 9.75 0.95
C ARG A 9 -2.19 9.75 1.08
N VAL A 10 -1.64 10.59 1.95
CA VAL A 10 -0.18 10.75 2.08
C VAL A 10 0.40 9.81 3.13
N ARG A 11 1.35 8.96 2.71
CA ARG A 11 2.25 8.20 3.57
C ARG A 11 3.50 9.02 3.83
N LYS A 12 3.63 9.51 5.06
CA LYS A 12 4.67 10.47 5.47
C LYS A 12 6.02 9.79 5.66
N ALA A 13 7.06 10.36 5.05
CA ALA A 13 8.42 9.88 5.17
C ALA A 13 9.27 10.66 6.20
N TRP A 14 10.16 9.94 6.88
CA TRP A 14 11.03 10.49 7.91
C TRP A 14 12.45 9.97 7.72
N ARG A 15 13.45 10.85 7.78
CA ARG A 15 14.86 10.46 7.85
C ARG A 15 15.21 10.21 9.31
N VAL A 16 15.63 9.00 9.61
CA VAL A 16 15.95 8.55 10.97
C VAL A 16 17.43 8.22 11.05
N LYS A 17 18.13 8.82 12.01
CA LYS A 17 19.56 8.64 12.23
C LYS A 17 19.84 8.29 13.68
N ILE A 18 20.70 7.29 13.90
CA ILE A 18 21.24 7.00 15.23
C ILE A 18 22.52 7.83 15.41
N VAL A 19 22.61 8.53 16.53
CA VAL A 19 23.80 9.31 16.89
C VAL A 19 24.97 8.35 17.04
N GLY A 20 26.05 8.59 16.30
CA GLY A 20 27.24 7.73 16.29
C GLY A 20 27.27 6.71 15.13
N GLU A 21 26.20 6.54 14.36
CA GLU A 21 26.26 5.79 13.10
C GLU A 21 26.84 6.66 11.96
N ASP A 22 27.72 6.05 11.16
CA ASP A 22 28.35 6.65 9.97
C ASP A 22 27.36 6.93 8.82
N ASN A 23 26.09 6.53 8.96
CA ASN A 23 25.07 6.85 7.98
C ASN A 23 24.72 8.36 8.02
N LEU A 24 25.41 9.13 7.18
CA LEU A 24 25.31 10.58 7.11
C LEU A 24 23.89 11.07 6.77
N ILE A 25 23.14 10.33 5.96
CA ILE A 25 21.81 10.74 5.44
C ILE A 25 20.66 10.15 6.29
N GLY A 26 20.92 9.08 7.06
CA GLY A 26 19.91 8.37 7.84
C GLY A 26 19.03 7.45 6.99
N THR A 27 18.35 6.51 7.64
CA THR A 27 17.41 5.57 7.00
C THR A 27 16.07 6.26 6.76
N LEU A 28 15.46 6.05 5.59
CA LEU A 28 14.10 6.50 5.31
C LEU A 28 13.09 5.55 5.98
N VAL A 29 12.16 6.10 6.75
CA VAL A 29 11.12 5.37 7.48
C VAL A 29 9.77 6.03 7.24
N TYR A 30 8.74 5.24 6.92
CA TYR A 30 7.38 5.74 6.73
C TYR A 30 6.55 5.54 8.00
N ALA A 31 6.05 6.63 8.57
CA ALA A 31 5.26 6.58 9.80
C ALA A 31 4.31 7.78 9.91
N PRO A 32 3.19 7.67 10.64
CA PRO A 32 2.23 8.76 10.77
C PRO A 32 2.81 9.97 11.54
N THR A 33 3.77 9.71 12.44
CA THR A 33 4.42 10.73 13.29
C THR A 33 5.92 10.44 13.46
N ALA A 34 6.67 11.48 13.85
CA ALA A 34 8.10 11.36 14.15
C ALA A 34 8.38 10.36 15.28
N GLY A 35 7.52 10.32 16.31
CA GLY A 35 7.68 9.39 17.43
C GLY A 35 7.52 7.93 17.02
N LYS A 36 6.59 7.64 16.10
CA LYS A 36 6.40 6.30 15.53
C LYS A 36 7.58 5.89 14.65
N ALA A 37 8.09 6.79 13.79
CA ALA A 37 9.31 6.54 13.02
C ALA A 37 10.52 6.24 13.92
N ARG A 38 10.67 7.00 15.02
CA ARG A 38 11.71 6.77 16.02
C ARG A 38 11.59 5.39 16.67
N TYR A 39 10.37 5.02 17.05
CA TYR A 39 10.06 3.74 17.69
C TYR A 39 10.32 2.56 16.76
N GLN A 40 9.95 2.65 15.48
CA GLN A 40 10.30 1.65 14.46
C GLN A 40 11.81 1.46 14.35
N LYS A 41 12.59 2.54 14.27
CA LYS A 41 14.04 2.43 14.21
C LYS A 41 14.61 1.81 15.49
N PHE A 42 14.09 2.19 16.66
CA PHE A 42 14.48 1.61 17.95
C PHE A 42 14.25 0.10 17.99
N LEU A 43 13.08 -0.39 17.54
CA LEU A 43 12.79 -1.82 17.47
C LEU A 43 13.67 -2.58 16.47
N SER A 44 14.04 -1.93 15.35
CA SER A 44 14.93 -2.54 14.34
C SER A 44 16.41 -2.51 14.71
N ALA A 45 16.78 -1.69 15.69
CA ALA A 45 18.14 -1.52 16.14
C ALA A 45 18.50 -2.69 17.06
N ASP A 46 19.15 -3.71 16.51
CA ASP A 46 19.58 -4.92 17.23
C ASP A 46 20.82 -4.65 18.10
N CYS A 47 20.73 -3.70 19.03
CA CYS A 47 21.82 -3.37 19.94
C CYS A 47 21.33 -2.69 21.23
N ASP A 48 21.70 -3.27 22.36
CA ASP A 48 21.35 -2.79 23.71
C ASP A 48 21.90 -1.38 24.05
N SER A 49 22.89 -0.89 23.30
CA SER A 49 23.51 0.42 23.54
C SER A 49 22.71 1.59 22.97
N ILE A 50 21.73 1.32 22.10
CA ILE A 50 20.92 2.35 21.44
C ILE A 50 19.79 2.73 22.38
N THR A 51 19.65 4.02 22.64
CA THR A 51 18.55 4.56 23.43
C THR A 51 17.60 5.32 22.54
N PHE A 52 16.34 5.45 22.95
CA PHE A 52 15.39 6.28 22.22
C PHE A 52 15.88 7.73 22.03
N ALA A 53 16.67 8.25 22.99
CA ALA A 53 17.26 9.58 22.94
C ALA A 53 18.39 9.72 21.91
N SER A 54 19.08 8.63 21.56
CA SER A 54 20.13 8.64 20.53
C SER A 54 19.56 8.62 19.10
N ILE A 55 18.23 8.58 18.92
CA ILE A 55 17.61 8.53 17.60
C ILE A 55 17.05 9.90 17.20
N ARG A 56 17.65 10.51 16.17
CA ARG A 56 17.20 11.74 15.54
C ARG A 56 16.24 11.42 14.41
N VAL A 57 15.17 12.20 14.31
CA VAL A 57 14.14 12.04 13.29
C VAL A 57 13.87 13.40 12.68
N THR A 58 13.97 13.49 11.36
CA THR A 58 13.71 14.70 10.58
C THR A 58 12.67 14.39 9.51
N ARG A 59 11.76 15.34 9.26
CA ARG A 59 10.74 15.19 8.23
C ARG A 59 11.38 15.22 6.84
N ALA A 60 10.97 14.30 5.97
CA ALA A 60 11.41 14.23 4.58
C ALA A 60 10.21 14.29 3.63
N SER A 61 9.55 15.45 3.54
CA SER A 61 8.32 15.61 2.76
C SER A 61 8.49 15.42 1.26
N SER A 62 9.70 15.60 0.73
CA SER A 62 10.03 15.29 -0.66
C SER A 62 9.99 13.79 -0.97
N ASP A 63 10.12 12.95 0.05
CA ASP A 63 10.09 11.48 -0.06
C ASP A 63 8.71 10.90 0.31
N ASP A 64 7.67 11.74 0.46
CA ASP A 64 6.31 11.27 0.72
C ASP A 64 5.76 10.45 -0.43
N GLU A 65 4.98 9.43 -0.09
CA GLU A 65 4.21 8.69 -1.07
C GLU A 65 2.75 9.11 -1.04
N VAL A 66 2.19 9.32 -2.24
CA VAL A 66 0.80 9.69 -2.43
C VAL A 66 0.04 8.49 -2.95
N PHE A 67 -0.90 8.01 -2.15
CA PHE A 67 -1.83 6.95 -2.52
C PHE A 67 -3.12 7.57 -3.05
N PRO A 68 -3.82 6.92 -3.99
CA PRO A 68 -5.12 7.38 -4.44
C PRO A 68 -6.12 7.47 -3.28
N VAL A 69 -7.07 8.40 -3.38
CA VAL A 69 -8.23 8.45 -2.48
C VAL A 69 -9.07 7.19 -2.70
N ILE A 70 -9.71 6.69 -1.64
CA ILE A 70 -10.66 5.59 -1.77
C ILE A 70 -11.87 6.12 -2.54
N ASP A 71 -12.07 5.60 -3.76
CA ASP A 71 -13.21 5.89 -4.61
C ASP A 71 -14.47 5.16 -4.09
N GLU A 72 -15.66 5.74 -4.32
CA GLU A 72 -16.95 5.10 -4.07
C GLU A 72 -17.07 3.74 -4.76
N ALA A 73 -16.50 3.61 -5.97
CA ALA A 73 -16.46 2.35 -6.71
C ALA A 73 -15.75 1.23 -5.93
N VAL A 74 -14.73 1.59 -5.13
CA VAL A 74 -13.99 0.67 -4.26
C VAL A 74 -14.74 0.46 -2.95
N ALA A 75 -15.38 1.50 -2.43
CA ALA A 75 -16.17 1.41 -1.21
C ALA A 75 -17.31 0.39 -1.34
N ALA A 76 -17.95 0.33 -2.51
CA ALA A 76 -19.05 -0.58 -2.85
C ALA A 76 -18.63 -2.06 -2.97
N LEU A 77 -17.33 -2.35 -3.06
CA LEU A 77 -16.84 -3.73 -3.12
C LEU A 77 -16.98 -4.43 -1.77
N ASP A 78 -17.30 -5.72 -1.80
CA ASP A 78 -17.27 -6.55 -0.61
C ASP A 78 -15.83 -6.90 -0.17
N SER A 79 -15.70 -7.54 0.99
CA SER A 79 -14.39 -7.90 1.55
C SER A 79 -13.60 -8.87 0.68
N GLU A 80 -14.27 -9.80 -0.01
CA GLU A 80 -13.62 -10.80 -0.84
C GLU A 80 -13.07 -10.14 -2.12
N GLN A 81 -13.85 -9.28 -2.75
CA GLN A 81 -13.46 -8.48 -3.90
C GLN A 81 -12.26 -7.57 -3.58
N LYS A 82 -12.29 -6.88 -2.43
CA LYS A 82 -11.17 -6.05 -1.94
C LYS A 82 -9.91 -6.88 -1.71
N SER A 83 -10.05 -8.06 -1.10
CA SER A 83 -8.94 -9.00 -0.88
C SER A 83 -8.33 -9.47 -2.20
N THR A 84 -9.17 -9.89 -3.15
CA THR A 84 -8.75 -10.35 -4.49
C THR A 84 -8.03 -9.25 -5.27
N LEU A 85 -8.52 -8.00 -5.24
CA LEU A 85 -7.82 -6.87 -5.86
C LEU A 85 -6.45 -6.62 -5.25
N THR A 86 -6.35 -6.65 -3.93
CA THR A 86 -5.08 -6.45 -3.21
C THR A 86 -4.09 -7.57 -3.55
N HIS A 87 -4.54 -8.82 -3.51
CA HIS A 87 -3.72 -9.98 -3.91
C HIS A 87 -3.23 -9.87 -5.36
N THR A 88 -4.10 -9.43 -6.28
CA THR A 88 -3.75 -9.24 -7.68
C THR A 88 -2.71 -8.13 -7.87
N LEU A 89 -2.77 -7.06 -7.07
CA LEU A 89 -1.78 -5.98 -7.07
C LEU A 89 -0.41 -6.48 -6.64
N GLU A 90 -0.35 -7.24 -5.55
CA GLU A 90 0.89 -7.77 -4.98
C GLU A 90 1.56 -8.80 -5.89
N ASN A 91 0.76 -9.67 -6.54
CA ASN A 91 1.28 -10.77 -7.36
C ASN A 91 1.32 -10.45 -8.87
N GLY A 92 0.81 -9.28 -9.27
CA GLY A 92 0.68 -8.83 -10.66
C GLY A 92 -0.41 -9.54 -11.48
N ARG A 93 -0.90 -10.69 -11.02
CA ARG A 93 -1.98 -11.47 -11.63
C ARG A 93 -2.66 -12.36 -10.59
N PHE A 94 -3.87 -12.80 -10.91
CA PHE A 94 -4.63 -13.75 -10.10
C PHE A 94 -5.08 -14.91 -10.98
N TYR A 95 -4.92 -16.14 -10.50
CA TYR A 95 -5.28 -17.35 -11.26
C TYR A 95 -6.51 -18.00 -10.64
N THR A 96 -7.57 -18.19 -11.43
CA THR A 96 -8.79 -18.89 -10.98
C THR A 96 -9.62 -19.35 -12.17
N SER A 97 -10.76 -19.98 -11.89
CA SER A 97 -11.77 -20.32 -12.89
C SER A 97 -12.32 -19.07 -13.58
N THR A 98 -12.59 -19.18 -14.87
CA THR A 98 -13.30 -18.15 -15.65
C THR A 98 -14.74 -17.92 -15.18
N ASN A 99 -15.32 -18.87 -14.43
CA ASN A 99 -16.65 -18.78 -13.84
C ASN A 99 -16.62 -18.28 -12.38
N ASP A 100 -15.47 -17.88 -11.86
CA ASP A 100 -15.35 -17.32 -10.52
C ASP A 100 -16.19 -16.04 -10.38
N ARG A 101 -17.10 -16.05 -9.41
CA ARG A 101 -18.07 -14.95 -9.22
C ARG A 101 -17.37 -13.63 -8.90
N THR A 102 -16.33 -13.67 -8.07
CA THR A 102 -15.57 -12.49 -7.66
C THR A 102 -14.87 -11.87 -8.86
N MET A 103 -14.23 -12.68 -9.71
CA MET A 103 -13.61 -12.20 -10.96
C MET A 103 -14.62 -11.70 -11.97
N PHE A 104 -15.79 -12.34 -12.10
CA PHE A 104 -16.87 -11.85 -12.95
C PHE A 104 -17.31 -10.45 -12.53
N CYS A 105 -17.59 -10.24 -11.23
CA CYS A 105 -17.97 -8.93 -10.70
C CYS A 105 -16.89 -7.87 -10.90
N LEU A 106 -15.62 -8.19 -10.62
CA LEU A 106 -14.50 -7.27 -10.81
C LEU A 106 -14.25 -6.94 -12.29
N THR A 107 -14.50 -7.89 -13.19
CA THR A 107 -14.39 -7.67 -14.64
C THR A 107 -15.51 -6.75 -15.13
N GLN A 108 -16.74 -6.97 -14.67
CA GLN A 108 -17.89 -6.09 -14.99
C GLN A 108 -17.69 -4.67 -14.45
N ALA A 109 -17.05 -4.53 -13.29
CA ALA A 109 -16.66 -3.24 -12.73
C ALA A 109 -15.47 -2.58 -13.47
N GLY A 110 -14.89 -3.25 -14.47
CA GLY A 110 -13.75 -2.74 -15.23
C GLY A 110 -12.43 -2.70 -14.45
N LEU A 111 -12.35 -3.38 -13.31
CA LEU A 111 -11.18 -3.36 -12.42
C LEU A 111 -10.15 -4.44 -12.78
N VAL A 112 -10.59 -5.53 -13.39
CA VAL A 112 -9.70 -6.59 -13.87
C VAL A 112 -10.03 -6.98 -15.30
N ARG A 113 -9.03 -7.55 -15.98
CA ARG A 113 -9.13 -8.10 -17.32
C ARG A 113 -8.76 -9.57 -17.30
N ASN A 114 -9.63 -10.40 -17.86
CA ASN A 114 -9.30 -11.78 -18.21
C ASN A 114 -8.27 -11.78 -19.35
N THR A 115 -7.18 -12.52 -19.19
CA THR A 115 -6.11 -12.63 -20.20
C THR A 115 -6.37 -13.69 -21.27
N GLY A 116 -7.35 -14.57 -21.06
CA GLY A 116 -7.63 -15.73 -21.92
C GLY A 116 -6.57 -16.83 -21.85
N ARG A 117 -5.62 -16.74 -20.91
CA ARG A 117 -4.52 -17.70 -20.73
C ARG A 117 -4.64 -18.35 -19.35
N GLY A 118 -4.56 -19.67 -19.29
CA GLY A 118 -4.56 -20.44 -18.03
C GLY A 118 -3.80 -21.76 -18.19
N TRP A 119 -3.66 -22.52 -17.11
CA TRP A 119 -3.03 -23.84 -17.15
C TRP A 119 -3.98 -24.92 -17.66
N SER A 120 -5.28 -24.76 -17.37
CA SER A 120 -6.32 -25.73 -17.73
C SER A 120 -7.47 -25.05 -18.48
N GLU A 121 -8.27 -25.85 -19.17
CA GLU A 121 -9.53 -25.39 -19.77
C GLU A 121 -10.47 -24.86 -18.69
N GLY A 122 -11.12 -23.73 -18.96
CA GLY A 122 -12.01 -23.07 -18.00
C GLY A 122 -11.31 -22.25 -16.91
N GLU A 123 -9.98 -22.20 -16.89
CA GLU A 123 -9.19 -21.38 -15.95
C GLU A 123 -8.44 -20.27 -16.69
N ALA A 124 -8.20 -19.14 -16.01
CA ALA A 124 -7.48 -18.02 -16.59
C ALA A 124 -6.72 -17.18 -15.56
N TYR A 125 -5.72 -16.45 -16.06
CA TYR A 125 -5.12 -15.34 -15.35
C TYR A 125 -5.93 -14.07 -15.56
N PHE A 126 -6.11 -13.32 -14.48
CA PHE A 126 -6.70 -12.00 -14.44
C PHE A 126 -5.63 -10.99 -14.04
N VAL A 127 -5.63 -9.82 -14.67
CA VAL A 127 -4.70 -8.73 -14.37
C VAL A 127 -5.48 -7.45 -14.12
N LEU A 128 -4.94 -6.58 -13.26
CA LEU A 128 -5.53 -5.27 -13.01
C LEU A 128 -5.56 -4.43 -14.29
N THR A 129 -6.65 -3.72 -14.51
CA THR A 129 -6.68 -2.56 -15.41
C THR A 129 -5.98 -1.37 -14.73
N ASP A 130 -5.79 -0.26 -15.43
CA ASP A 130 -5.24 0.95 -14.81
C ASP A 130 -6.16 1.44 -13.68
N THR A 131 -7.47 1.45 -13.92
CA THR A 131 -8.49 1.74 -12.89
C THR A 131 -8.42 0.77 -11.73
N GLY A 132 -8.28 -0.54 -12.01
CA GLY A 132 -8.10 -1.57 -10.99
C GLY A 132 -6.85 -1.41 -10.16
N ARG A 133 -5.75 -0.98 -10.78
CA ARG A 133 -4.49 -0.67 -10.08
C ARG A 133 -4.66 0.51 -9.14
N THR A 134 -5.25 1.61 -9.61
CA THR A 134 -5.56 2.77 -8.77
C THR A 134 -6.50 2.39 -7.62
N ALA A 135 -7.54 1.61 -7.89
CA ALA A 135 -8.48 1.09 -6.91
C ALA A 135 -7.78 0.23 -5.83
N ALA A 136 -6.97 -0.74 -6.25
CA ALA A 136 -6.22 -1.60 -5.34
C ALA A 136 -5.20 -0.81 -4.50
N MET A 137 -4.51 0.18 -5.10
CA MET A 137 -3.61 1.06 -4.36
C MET A 137 -4.36 1.91 -3.31
N SER A 138 -5.59 2.34 -3.60
CA SER A 138 -6.41 3.09 -2.63
C SER A 138 -6.76 2.28 -1.38
N LEU A 139 -6.85 0.95 -1.50
CA LEU A 139 -7.12 0.02 -0.41
C LEU A 139 -5.89 -0.24 0.47
N MET A 140 -4.68 0.00 -0.04
CA MET A 140 -3.47 -0.29 0.71
C MET A 140 -3.41 0.57 1.99
N PRO A 141 -3.21 -0.04 3.18
CA PRO A 141 -3.03 0.73 4.39
C PRO A 141 -1.77 1.60 4.27
N LEU A 142 -1.85 2.87 4.69
CA LEU A 142 -0.69 3.76 4.63
C LEU A 142 0.44 3.27 5.54
N TYR A 143 0.10 2.66 6.68
CA TYR A 143 1.07 2.14 7.64
C TYR A 143 0.65 0.74 8.12
N PRO A 144 1.03 -0.34 7.40
CA PRO A 144 0.67 -1.72 7.76
C PRO A 144 1.08 -2.12 9.18
N GLU A 145 2.17 -1.53 9.69
CA GLU A 145 2.75 -1.79 11.01
C GLU A 145 1.93 -1.19 12.16
N TYR A 146 0.99 -0.30 11.85
CA TYR A 146 0.15 0.40 12.81
C TYR A 146 -1.33 0.15 12.48
N PRO A 147 -1.92 -0.95 12.99
CA PRO A 147 -3.28 -1.35 12.64
C PRO A 147 -4.34 -0.30 12.98
N GLU A 148 -4.05 0.61 13.93
CA GLU A 148 -4.92 1.75 14.27
C GLU A 148 -5.06 2.78 13.13
N TYR A 149 -4.25 2.69 12.07
CA TYR A 149 -4.33 3.54 10.87
C TYR A 149 -4.85 2.77 9.63
N ARG A 150 -5.48 1.62 9.81
CA ARG A 150 -6.27 0.98 8.75
C ARG A 150 -7.54 1.82 8.57
N ALA A 151 -7.71 2.35 7.36
CA ALA A 151 -8.87 3.16 6.97
C ALA A 151 -10.16 2.34 6.94
#